data_AF-A0A7V8JJ00-F1
#
_entry.id   AF-A0A7V8JJ00-F1
#
_cell.length_a   1.000
_cell.length_b   1.000
_cell.length_c   1.000
_cell.angle_alpha   90.00
_cell.angle_beta   90.00
_cell.angle_gamma   90.00
#
_symmetry.space_group_name_H-M   'P 1'
#
loop_
_entity.id
_entity.type
_entity.pdbx_description
1 polymer ?
#
loop_
_entity_poly.entity_id
_entity_poly.type
_entity_poly.pdbx_seq_one_letter_code
_entity_poly.pdbx_strand_id
1 'polypeptide(L)'
;MRLQLPLGVSDDKVAEMAAQARHIGIHNERQLAGVNIEGSQIVCTGVRPETEIALPVDAPAPPKEQSIALAQNLDQQAFDQAQMREMQQAQQMAMQQSGPVMTL
;
A
#
# COMPACT_ATOMS: atom_id res chain seq x y z
N MET A 1 11.36 -0.93 -14.29
CA MET A 1 12.48 -0.12 -13.77
C MET A 1 12.75 -0.55 -12.34
N ARG A 2 13.98 -0.93 -11.98
CA ARG A 2 14.35 -1.14 -10.56
C ARG A 2 14.65 0.24 -9.98
N LEU A 3 13.80 0.72 -9.08
CA LEU A 3 14.08 1.90 -8.26
C LEU A 3 15.26 1.56 -7.34
N GLN A 4 16.50 1.84 -7.79
CA GLN A 4 17.66 1.82 -6.91
C GLN A 4 17.59 3.03 -6.00
N LEU A 5 17.47 2.77 -4.70
CA LEU A 5 17.55 3.80 -3.69
C LEU A 5 18.96 4.41 -3.66
N PRO A 6 19.12 5.68 -3.22
CA PRO A 6 20.41 6.34 -3.11
C PRO A 6 21.41 5.52 -2.27
N LEU A 7 22.66 5.53 -2.72
CA LEU A 7 23.80 4.85 -2.09
C LEU A 7 23.89 5.21 -0.59
N GLY A 8 23.49 4.31 0.29
CA GLY A 8 23.57 4.50 1.75
C GLY A 8 22.39 3.95 2.56
N VAL A 9 21.27 3.61 1.92
CA VAL A 9 20.13 3.01 2.61
C VAL A 9 20.31 1.49 2.72
N SER A 10 20.26 0.94 3.93
CA SER A 10 20.34 -0.50 4.14
C SER A 10 19.08 -1.21 3.66
N ASP A 11 19.22 -2.47 3.23
CA ASP A 11 18.12 -3.36 2.87
C ASP A 11 17.01 -3.42 3.93
N ASP A 12 17.39 -3.41 5.21
CA ASP A 12 16.46 -3.41 6.34
C ASP A 12 15.58 -2.15 6.34
N LYS A 13 16.18 -0.99 6.04
CA LYS A 13 15.46 0.28 5.95
C LYS A 13 14.55 0.35 4.75
N VAL A 14 14.96 -0.23 3.63
CA VAL A 14 14.10 -0.39 2.45
C VAL A 14 12.87 -1.24 2.80
N ALA A 15 13.07 -2.35 3.49
CA ALA A 15 12.00 -3.24 3.88
C ALA A 15 11.04 -2.56 4.89
N GLU A 16 11.57 -1.83 5.87
CA GLU A 16 10.78 -1.02 6.81
C GLU A 16 9.91 0.00 6.05
N MET A 17 10.50 0.75 5.12
CA MET A 17 9.76 1.73 4.31
C MET A 17 8.66 1.06 3.48
N ALA A 18 8.95 -0.08 2.87
CA ALA A 18 7.96 -0.84 2.10
C ALA A 18 6.80 -1.33 2.97
N ALA A 19 7.04 -1.70 4.23
CA ALA A 19 6.00 -2.10 5.18
C ALA A 19 5.15 -0.90 5.64
N GLN A 20 5.81 0.22 5.93
CA GLN A 20 5.13 1.45 6.36
C GLN A 20 4.29 2.09 5.25
N ALA A 21 4.78 2.05 4.00
CA ALA A 21 4.02 2.46 2.83
C ALA A 21 2.69 1.68 2.70
N ARG A 22 2.71 0.37 2.97
CA ARG A 22 1.48 -0.46 2.98
C ARG A 22 0.55 -0.12 4.12
N HIS A 23 1.09 0.25 5.28
CA HIS A 23 0.29 0.67 6.42
C HIS A 23 -0.56 1.92 6.11
N ILE A 24 -0.03 2.83 5.28
CA ILE A 24 -0.75 4.03 4.81
C ILE A 24 -1.54 3.80 3.50
N GLY A 25 -1.66 2.55 3.03
CA GLY A 25 -2.49 2.20 1.87
C GLY A 25 -1.77 2.21 0.51
N ILE A 26 -0.45 2.32 0.48
CA ILE A 26 0.37 2.18 -0.74
C ILE A 26 0.82 0.71 -0.85
N HIS A 27 0.03 -0.11 -1.53
CA HIS A 27 0.27 -1.54 -1.70
C HIS A 27 0.92 -1.90 -3.04
N ASN A 28 0.83 -1.03 -4.05
CA ASN A 28 1.41 -1.25 -5.36
C ASN A 28 1.99 0.03 -5.99
N GLU A 29 2.77 -0.14 -7.06
CA GLU A 29 3.43 0.94 -7.78
C GLU A 29 2.49 2.02 -8.33
N ARG A 30 1.23 1.69 -8.63
CA ARG A 30 0.25 2.66 -9.14
C ARG A 30 -0.26 3.60 -8.06
N GLN A 31 -0.10 3.22 -6.80
CA GLN A 31 -0.47 4.04 -5.64
C GLN A 31 0.69 4.91 -5.17
N LEU A 32 1.89 4.71 -5.72
CA LEU A 32 3.10 5.45 -5.36
C LEU A 32 3.26 6.67 -6.29
N ALA A 33 3.29 7.87 -5.71
CA ALA A 33 3.60 9.09 -6.44
C ALA A 33 5.11 9.33 -6.54
N GLY A 34 5.87 8.97 -5.50
CA GLY A 34 7.32 9.10 -5.51
C GLY A 34 7.97 8.62 -4.21
N VAL A 35 9.28 8.39 -4.29
CA VAL A 35 10.14 8.15 -3.13
C VAL A 35 11.33 9.09 -3.25
N ASN A 36 11.56 9.88 -2.21
CA ASN A 36 12.65 10.84 -2.15
C ASN A 36 13.45 10.68 -0.85
N ILE A 37 14.65 11.27 -0.83
CA ILE A 37 15.41 11.44 0.40
C ILE A 37 15.50 12.94 0.68
N GLU A 38 15.01 13.35 1.84
CA GLU A 38 15.04 14.72 2.32
C GLU A 38 15.90 14.79 3.58
N GLY A 39 17.14 15.26 3.44
CA GLY A 39 18.12 15.24 4.53
C GLY A 39 18.39 13.82 5.02
N SER A 40 18.09 13.55 6.29
CA SER A 40 18.21 12.24 6.94
C SER A 40 16.91 11.43 6.92
N GLN A 41 15.96 11.72 6.03
CA GLN A 41 14.67 11.03 5.96
C GLN A 41 14.40 10.46 4.57
N ILE A 42 13.85 9.25 4.52
CA ILE A 42 13.24 8.68 3.32
C ILE A 42 11.78 9.09 3.36
N VAL A 43 11.30 9.80 2.33
CA VAL A 43 9.91 10.22 2.18
C VAL A 43 9.27 9.39 1.08
N CYS A 44 8.16 8.73 1.39
CA CYS A 44 7.33 8.00 0.45
C CYS A 44 5.98 8.70 0.37
N THR A 45 5.62 9.13 -0.84
CA THR A 45 4.38 9.85 -1.11
C THR A 45 3.54 9.01 -2.06
N GLY A 46 2.28 8.81 -1.71
CA GLY A 46 1.28 8.14 -2.52
C GLY A 46 0.49 9.11 -3.39
N VAL A 47 -0.25 8.55 -4.34
CA VAL A 47 -1.05 9.31 -5.31
C VAL A 47 -2.29 9.93 -4.66
N ARG A 48 -2.75 9.40 -3.53
CA ARG A 48 -3.90 9.94 -2.80
C ARG A 48 -3.45 11.07 -1.87
N PRO A 49 -4.28 12.12 -1.68
CA PRO A 49 -4.05 13.08 -0.62
C PRO A 49 -3.88 12.37 0.72
N GLU A 50 -3.02 12.92 1.59
CA GLU A 50 -2.75 12.39 2.94
C GLU A 50 -2.05 11.01 2.99
N THR A 51 -1.60 10.47 1.85
CA THR A 51 -0.77 9.25 1.83
C THR A 51 0.71 9.64 1.76
N GLU A 52 1.28 10.05 2.87
CA GLU A 52 2.71 10.36 2.98
C GLU A 52 3.29 9.76 4.25
N ILE A 53 4.50 9.21 4.15
CA ILE A 53 5.25 8.72 5.29
C ILE A 53 6.73 9.09 5.15
N ALA A 54 7.32 9.58 6.23
CA ALA A 54 8.73 9.90 6.32
C ALA A 54 9.39 9.00 7.38
N LEU A 55 10.50 8.34 7.03
CA LEU A 55 11.27 7.51 7.93
C LEU A 55 12.71 8.02 8.07
N PRO A 56 13.21 8.23 9.28
CA PRO A 56 14.60 8.64 9.49
C PRO A 56 15.56 7.53 9.09
N VAL A 57 16.51 7.82 8.19
CA VAL A 57 17.54 6.90 7.67
C VAL A 57 18.44 6.39 8.80
N ASP A 58 18.75 7.24 9.76
CA ASP A 58 19.70 6.95 10.86
C ASP A 58 19.07 6.13 12.00
N ALA A 59 17.75 5.95 12.00
CA ALA A 59 17.08 5.16 13.03
C ALA A 59 17.22 3.66 12.72
N PRO A 60 17.51 2.83 13.75
CA PRO A 60 17.63 1.39 13.57
C PRO A 60 16.35 0.81 12.98
N ALA A 61 16.51 0.10 11.87
CA ALA A 61 15.42 -0.59 11.20
C ALA A 61 15.19 -1.97 11.82
N PRO A 62 13.95 -2.47 11.89
CA PRO A 62 13.70 -3.88 12.17
C PRO A 62 14.35 -4.76 11.08
N PRO A 63 14.69 -6.03 11.39
CA PRO A 63 15.27 -6.95 10.41
C PRO A 63 14.39 -7.06 9.16
N LYS A 64 15.02 -7.08 7.99
CA LYS A 64 14.35 -7.17 6.68
C LYS A 64 13.24 -8.23 6.65
N GLU A 65 13.50 -9.43 7.17
CA GLU A 65 12.53 -10.53 7.14
C GLU A 65 11.25 -10.21 7.90
N GLN A 66 11.35 -9.48 9.01
CA GLN A 66 10.18 -9.06 9.81
C GLN A 66 9.37 -8.02 9.05
N SER A 67 10.03 -7.04 8.45
CA SER A 67 9.37 -6.02 7.63
C SER A 67 8.70 -6.61 6.40
N ILE A 68 9.34 -7.59 5.75
CA ILE A 68 8.73 -8.32 4.62
C ILE A 68 7.51 -9.11 5.08
N ALA A 69 7.58 -9.83 6.20
CA ALA A 69 6.45 -10.57 6.73
C ALA A 69 5.27 -9.64 7.07
N LEU A 70 5.54 -8.48 7.66
CA LEU A 70 4.54 -7.44 7.94
C LEU A 70 3.92 -6.92 6.65
N ALA A 71 4.73 -6.56 5.67
CA ALA A 71 4.30 -6.07 4.37
C ALA A 71 3.38 -7.10 3.66
N GLN A 72 3.76 -8.37 3.65
CA GLN A 72 2.96 -9.45 3.05
C GLN A 72 1.63 -9.66 3.77
N ASN A 73 1.60 -9.50 5.10
CA ASN A 73 0.35 -9.62 5.86
C ASN A 73 -0.60 -8.47 5.52
N LEU A 74 -0.09 -7.23 5.42
CA LEU A 74 -0.88 -6.06 5.02
C LEU A 74 -1.42 -6.19 3.60
N ASP A 75 -0.61 -6.72 2.66
CA ASP A 75 -1.06 -6.94 1.28
C ASP A 75 -2.18 -7.99 1.20
N GLN A 76 -2.10 -9.08 1.98
CA GLN A 76 -3.17 -10.07 2.08
C GLN A 76 -4.46 -9.46 2.64
N GLN A 77 -4.36 -8.69 3.74
CA GLN A 77 -5.52 -8.02 4.32
C GLN A 77 -6.17 -7.03 3.33
N ALA A 78 -5.36 -6.28 2.58
CA ALA A 78 -5.85 -5.35 1.57
C ALA A 78 -6.54 -6.07 0.42
N PHE A 79 -6.00 -7.21 -0.01
CA PHE A 79 -6.60 -8.06 -1.05
C PHE A 79 -7.95 -8.65 -0.60
N ASP A 80 -8.01 -9.23 0.60
CA ASP A 80 -9.24 -9.80 1.15
C ASP A 80 -10.33 -8.73 1.33
N GLN A 81 -9.94 -7.53 1.78
CA GLN A 81 -10.87 -6.41 1.91
C GLN A 81 -11.38 -5.93 0.55
N ALA A 82 -10.52 -5.85 -0.47
CA ALA A 82 -10.91 -5.49 -1.82
C ALA A 82 -11.89 -6.52 -2.41
N GLN A 83 -11.60 -7.81 -2.24
CA GLN A 83 -12.47 -8.90 -2.69
C GLN A 83 -13.85 -8.86 -2.01
N MET A 84 -13.90 -8.66 -0.69
CA MET A 84 -15.17 -8.55 0.03
C MET A 84 -16.00 -7.35 -0.44
N ARG A 85 -15.36 -6.20 -0.70
CA ARG A 85 -16.06 -5.02 -1.24
C ARG A 85 -16.62 -5.26 -2.63
N GLU A 86 -15.85 -5.92 -3.50
CA GLU A 86 -16.30 -6.26 -4.85
C GLU A 86 -17.49 -7.22 -4.82
N MET A 87 -17.45 -8.23 -3.93
CA MET A 87 -18.56 -9.16 -3.72
C MET A 87 -19.82 -8.45 -3.20
N GLN A 88 -19.69 -7.51 -2.27
CA GLN A 88 -20.83 -6.71 -1.79
C GLN A 88 -21.41 -5.81 -2.89
N GLN A 89 -20.55 -5.19 -3.72
CA GLN A 89 -21.01 -4.38 -4.85
C GLN A 89 -21.73 -5.23 -5.90
N ALA A 90 -21.23 -6.43 -6.21
CA ALA A 90 -21.87 -7.35 -7.13
C ALA A 90 -23.27 -7.77 -6.64
N GLN A 91 -23.41 -8.07 -5.35
CA GLN A 91 -24.71 -8.39 -4.74
C GLN A 91 -25.70 -7.21 -4.81
N GLN A 92 -25.24 -5.98 -4.57
CA GLN A 92 -26.08 -4.78 -4.68
C GLN A 92 -26.52 -4.50 -6.11
N MET A 93 -25.68 -4.77 -7.11
CA MET A 93 -26.06 -4.63 -8.53
C MET A 93 -27.04 -5.72 -8.96
N ALA A 94 -26.87 -6.95 -8.50
CA ALA A 94 -27.80 -8.05 -8.81
C ALA A 94 -29.21 -7.79 -8.27
N MET A 95 -29.35 -7.23 -7.06
CA MET A 95 -30.66 -6.87 -6.51
C MET A 95 -31.34 -5.70 -7.23
N GLN A 96 -30.57 -4.76 -7.78
CA GLN A 96 -31.13 -3.65 -8.57
C GLN A 96 -31.62 -4.06 -9.97
N GLN A 97 -31.08 -5.15 -10.53
CA GLN A 97 -31.51 -5.68 -11.83
C GLN A 97 -32.73 -6.61 -11.74
N SER A 98 -33.08 -7.12 -10.55
CA SER A 98 -34.32 -7.90 -10.32
C SER A 98 -35.51 -7.05 -9.84
N GLY A 99 -35.51 -5.74 -10.10
CA GLY A 99 -36.72 -4.93 -9.98
C GLY A 99 -37.82 -5.46 -10.91
N PRO A 100 -39.11 -5.42 -10.50
CA PRO A 100 -40.18 -6.12 -11.20
C PRO A 100 -40.28 -5.63 -12.65
N VAL A 101 -40.08 -6.56 -13.60
CA VAL A 101 -40.50 -6.35 -14.98
C VAL A 101 -42.01 -6.08 -14.96
N MET A 102 -42.39 -4.82 -15.13
CA MET A 102 -43.77 -4.44 -15.46
C MET A 102 -44.08 -5.07 -16.82
N THR A 103 -44.73 -6.22 -16.79
CA THR A 103 -45.38 -6.78 -17.97
C THR A 103 -46.50 -5.81 -18.38
N LEU A 104 -46.28 -5.11 -19.49
CA LEU A 104 -47.33 -4.39 -20.23
C LEU A 104 -48.17 -5.40 -21.03
#